data_AF-A0A925Y536-F1
#
_entry.id   AF-A0A925Y536-F1
#
_cell.length_a   1.000
_cell.length_b   1.000
_cell.length_c   1.000
_cell.angle_alpha   90.00
_cell.angle_beta   90.00
_cell.angle_gamma   90.00
#
_symmetry.space_group_name_H-M   'P 1'
#
loop_
_entity.id
_entity.type
_entity.pdbx_description
1 polymer ?
#
loop_
_entity_poly.entity_id
_entity_poly.type
_entity_poly.pdbx_seq_one_letter_code
_entity_poly.pdbx_strand_id
1 'polypeptide(L)'
;MMVGDEENIPALLAEAKPLLFSVTLNGADQGADQGADGTSWQRLIRPMNQGSYDLTKLLGRLDEIRYQGPIFQQGFGSAAMPEDLLSASMQAWRAVITAESKPLPYPAAWQSPAGNWKSVSQVTLDAADEHRLSSQAGEGVFLNGVNGKEPDLRTCESFADVELHVEFMIGKKSNSGVYLMSTYEFQVYDSFGVAKDKYPGIECGGIYPQWIEETNQCGHSPRINASKPAGEWQSFDITFQAPRFDANGNKTANAKFVKVVHNGVTVHENVELLGPTRSGNMTEKVNGPLRLQGDHGPIAYRNLRIRPLSK
;
A
#
# COMPACT_ATOMS: atom_id res chain seq x y z
N MET A 1 16.86 29.18 -6.49
CA MET A 1 15.49 29.33 -7.02
C MET A 1 15.03 30.75 -6.67
N MET A 2 14.64 31.55 -7.66
CA MET A 2 13.90 32.78 -7.41
C MET A 2 12.40 32.42 -7.44
N VAL A 3 11.60 33.08 -6.62
CA VAL A 3 10.16 32.80 -6.51
C VAL A 3 9.43 33.28 -7.78
N GLY A 4 8.38 32.57 -8.20
CA GLY A 4 7.55 32.92 -9.37
C GLY A 4 7.85 32.16 -10.68
N ASP A 5 8.76 31.18 -10.66
CA ASP A 5 9.11 30.35 -11.84
C ASP A 5 8.65 28.88 -11.69
N GLU A 6 7.48 28.69 -11.06
CA GLU A 6 6.98 27.35 -10.70
C GLU A 6 6.70 26.47 -11.92
N GLU A 7 6.41 27.08 -13.07
CA GLU A 7 6.21 26.39 -14.34
C GLU A 7 7.53 25.84 -14.93
N ASN A 8 8.68 26.39 -14.54
CA ASN A 8 10.01 25.97 -15.00
C ASN A 8 10.68 24.95 -14.06
N ILE A 9 10.05 24.63 -12.93
CA ILE A 9 10.52 23.59 -11.99
C ILE A 9 10.85 22.26 -12.70
N PRO A 10 10.05 21.75 -13.65
CA PRO A 10 10.38 20.51 -14.34
C PRO A 10 11.70 20.56 -15.12
N ALA A 11 11.95 21.66 -15.85
CA ALA A 11 13.18 21.81 -16.63
C ALA A 11 14.40 21.96 -15.71
N LEU A 12 14.27 22.75 -14.64
CA LEU A 12 15.33 22.93 -13.65
C LEU A 12 15.66 21.64 -12.90
N LEU A 13 14.65 20.87 -12.51
CA LEU A 13 14.86 19.58 -11.84
C LEU A 13 15.48 18.55 -12.80
N ALA A 14 15.11 18.57 -14.09
CA ALA A 14 15.74 17.71 -15.09
C ALA A 14 17.24 18.02 -15.27
N GLU A 15 17.60 19.31 -15.31
CA GLU A 15 19.00 19.75 -15.39
C GLU A 15 19.77 19.47 -14.09
N ALA A 16 19.17 19.71 -12.94
CA ALA A 16 19.79 19.52 -11.64
C ALA A 16 19.90 18.05 -11.22
N LYS A 17 19.07 17.15 -11.78
CA LYS A 17 18.97 15.73 -11.38
C LYS A 17 20.32 15.02 -11.21
N PRO A 18 21.32 15.17 -12.11
CA PRO A 18 22.62 14.50 -11.95
C PRO A 18 23.42 14.96 -10.74
N LEU A 19 23.10 16.15 -10.20
CA LEU A 19 23.81 16.82 -9.12
C LEU A 19 22.96 16.96 -7.85
N LEU A 20 21.67 16.63 -7.91
CA LEU A 20 20.73 16.79 -6.81
C LEU A 20 20.93 15.66 -5.78
N PHE A 21 21.58 16.00 -4.65
CA PHE A 21 21.94 15.03 -3.60
C PHE A 21 21.10 15.15 -2.32
N SER A 22 20.39 16.27 -2.13
CA SER A 22 19.50 16.50 -0.98
C SER A 22 18.42 17.52 -1.35
N VAL A 23 17.24 17.39 -0.74
CA VAL A 23 16.17 18.39 -0.81
C VAL A 23 15.83 18.84 0.60
N THR A 24 15.57 20.12 0.80
CA THR A 24 15.08 20.68 2.07
C THR A 24 13.70 21.29 1.84
N LEU A 25 12.76 21.01 2.74
CA LEU A 25 11.37 21.48 2.65
C LEU A 25 10.93 22.18 3.93
N ASN A 26 10.05 23.16 3.78
CA ASN A 26 9.36 23.86 4.85
C ASN A 26 8.00 24.35 4.34
N GLY A 27 7.11 24.72 5.26
CA GLY A 27 5.89 25.43 4.90
C GLY A 27 6.20 26.88 4.50
N ALA A 28 5.37 27.48 3.65
CA ALA A 28 5.52 28.88 3.22
C ALA A 28 4.16 29.48 2.86
N ASP A 29 4.01 30.80 2.95
CA ASP A 29 2.84 31.49 2.39
C ASP A 29 3.03 31.73 0.89
N GLN A 30 2.01 31.46 0.09
CA GLN A 30 2.00 31.83 -1.33
C GLN A 30 2.12 33.35 -1.49
N GLY A 31 3.00 33.81 -2.38
CA GLY A 31 3.27 35.23 -2.62
C GLY A 31 3.99 35.95 -1.47
N ALA A 32 4.62 35.22 -0.54
CA ALA A 32 5.41 35.81 0.55
C ALA A 32 6.60 36.66 0.08
N ASP A 33 7.00 36.51 -1.17
CA ASP A 33 8.03 37.25 -1.90
C ASP A 33 7.52 38.53 -2.58
N GLN A 34 6.19 38.70 -2.72
CA GLN A 34 5.57 39.81 -3.45
C GLN A 34 4.88 40.79 -2.49
N GLY A 35 5.64 41.73 -1.92
CA GLY A 35 5.11 42.79 -1.05
C GLY A 35 6.15 43.84 -0.65
N ALA A 36 5.68 45.04 -0.25
CA ALA A 36 6.55 46.16 0.17
C ALA A 36 7.38 45.85 1.44
N ASP A 37 6.97 44.86 2.23
CA ASP A 37 7.65 44.36 3.43
C ASP A 37 8.61 43.20 3.10
N GLY A 38 9.28 43.30 1.95
CA GLY A 38 10.05 42.22 1.31
C GLY A 38 10.82 41.33 2.29
N THR A 39 10.76 40.01 2.05
CA THR A 39 11.56 38.98 2.74
C THR A 39 11.36 38.89 4.26
N SER A 40 10.13 38.92 4.76
CA SER A 40 9.89 38.35 6.08
C SER A 40 10.14 36.84 6.04
N TRP A 41 11.32 36.42 6.48
CA TRP A 41 11.71 35.01 6.60
C TRP A 41 10.68 34.16 7.37
N GLN A 42 9.88 34.80 8.23
CA GLN A 42 8.78 34.16 8.97
C GLN A 42 7.62 33.69 8.08
N ARG A 43 7.47 34.25 6.87
CA ARG A 43 6.46 33.83 5.88
C ARG A 43 7.02 32.83 4.86
N LEU A 44 8.31 32.90 4.58
CA LEU A 44 9.00 32.02 3.64
C LEU A 44 9.47 30.70 4.28
N ILE A 45 9.68 30.69 5.60
CA ILE A 45 10.11 29.52 6.35
C ILE A 45 9.18 29.31 7.54
N ARG A 46 8.26 28.36 7.38
CA ARG A 46 7.27 27.97 8.38
C ARG A 46 7.34 26.46 8.65
N PRO A 47 6.79 25.99 9.77
CA PRO A 47 6.53 24.56 9.98
C PRO A 47 5.74 24.00 8.80
N MET A 48 5.98 22.73 8.43
CA MET A 48 5.35 22.16 7.23
C MET A 48 3.82 22.13 7.28
N ASN A 49 3.24 22.15 8.48
CA ASN A 49 1.78 22.22 8.67
C ASN A 49 1.22 23.65 8.59
N GLN A 50 2.04 24.64 8.25
CA GLN A 50 1.67 26.04 8.17
C GLN A 50 2.06 26.65 6.82
N GLY A 51 1.37 27.72 6.46
CA GLY A 51 1.52 28.39 5.18
C GLY A 51 0.46 27.95 4.18
N SER A 52 0.38 28.69 3.07
CA SER A 52 -0.59 28.47 1.99
C SER A 52 0.04 27.94 0.70
N TYR A 53 1.36 27.79 0.64
CA TYR A 53 2.05 27.24 -0.51
C TYR A 53 1.83 25.73 -0.61
N ASP A 54 1.41 25.27 -1.79
CA ASP A 54 1.09 23.87 -2.05
C ASP A 54 2.36 23.04 -2.35
N LEU A 55 2.91 22.43 -1.30
CA LEU A 55 4.10 21.57 -1.40
C LEU A 55 3.87 20.29 -2.21
N THR A 56 2.62 19.84 -2.39
CA THR A 56 2.33 18.59 -3.13
C THR A 56 2.77 18.69 -4.58
N LYS A 57 2.74 19.89 -5.17
CA LYS A 57 3.23 20.13 -6.53
C LYS A 57 4.72 19.84 -6.67
N LEU A 58 5.54 20.36 -5.75
CA LEU A 58 6.98 20.12 -5.77
C LEU A 58 7.30 18.64 -5.53
N LEU A 59 6.60 18.00 -4.59
CA LEU A 59 6.77 16.58 -4.29
C LEU A 59 6.41 15.69 -5.48
N GLY A 60 5.30 15.98 -6.17
CA GLY A 60 4.93 15.30 -7.40
C GLY A 60 6.01 15.44 -8.49
N ARG A 61 6.68 16.60 -8.60
CA ARG A 61 7.80 16.77 -9.54
C ARG A 61 9.05 15.98 -9.14
N LEU A 62 9.36 15.90 -7.84
CA LEU A 62 10.45 15.07 -7.32
C LEU A 62 10.18 13.58 -7.57
N ASP A 63 8.93 13.15 -7.45
CA ASP A 63 8.49 11.78 -7.81
C ASP A 63 8.61 11.53 -9.31
N GLU A 64 8.17 12.46 -10.17
CA GLU A 64 8.30 12.38 -11.63
C GLU A 64 9.76 12.14 -12.08
N ILE A 65 10.72 12.80 -11.42
CA ILE A 65 12.15 12.61 -11.72
C ILE A 65 12.78 11.43 -10.98
N ARG A 66 12.01 10.70 -10.16
CA ARG A 66 12.44 9.56 -9.32
C ARG A 66 13.58 9.94 -8.38
N TYR A 67 13.47 11.08 -7.74
CA TYR A 67 14.45 11.50 -6.75
C TYR A 67 14.44 10.55 -5.55
N GLN A 68 15.60 9.95 -5.23
CA GLN A 68 15.76 9.01 -4.11
C GLN A 68 16.67 9.55 -2.99
N GLY A 69 17.17 10.77 -3.13
CA GLY A 69 18.02 11.37 -2.11
C GLY A 69 17.21 11.77 -0.86
N PRO A 70 17.89 12.11 0.24
CA PRO A 70 17.22 12.55 1.45
C PRO A 70 16.40 13.82 1.24
N ILE A 71 15.24 13.88 1.91
CA ILE A 71 14.41 15.07 2.05
C ILE A 71 14.44 15.46 3.53
N PHE A 72 14.92 16.67 3.81
CA PHE A 72 15.05 17.20 5.16
C PHE A 72 14.02 18.28 5.42
N GLN A 73 13.60 18.42 6.68
CA GLN A 73 12.85 19.58 7.13
C GLN A 73 13.80 20.75 7.38
N GLN A 74 13.48 21.92 6.83
CA GLN A 74 14.14 23.18 7.18
C GLN A 74 13.33 23.90 8.27
N GLY A 75 13.98 24.21 9.39
CA GLY A 75 13.39 24.98 10.49
C GLY A 75 14.29 26.16 10.82
N PHE A 76 13.92 27.37 10.38
CA PHE A 76 14.65 28.60 10.71
C PHE A 76 13.69 29.64 11.28
N GLY A 77 14.12 30.36 12.33
CA GLY A 77 13.40 31.55 12.83
C GLY A 77 12.07 31.32 13.57
N SER A 78 11.75 30.08 13.98
CA SER A 78 10.54 29.80 14.76
C SER A 78 10.76 30.02 16.26
N ALA A 79 9.79 30.67 16.93
CA ALA A 79 9.80 30.87 18.38
C ALA A 79 9.22 29.69 19.18
N ALA A 80 8.69 28.66 18.51
CA ALA A 80 8.13 27.48 19.16
C ALA A 80 9.21 26.46 19.56
N MET A 81 8.86 25.56 20.48
CA MET A 81 9.79 24.52 20.94
C MET A 81 10.12 23.55 19.79
N PRO A 82 11.38 23.10 19.66
CA PRO A 82 11.81 22.20 18.58
C PRO A 82 10.97 20.92 18.47
N GLU A 83 10.54 20.35 19.60
CA GLU A 83 9.75 19.13 19.64
C GLU A 83 8.36 19.32 19.02
N ASP A 84 7.68 20.43 19.34
CA ASP A 84 6.37 20.76 18.80
C ASP A 84 6.44 21.01 17.29
N LEU A 85 7.50 21.71 16.86
CA LEU A 85 7.76 22.01 15.45
C LEU A 85 8.02 20.74 14.64
N LEU A 86 8.85 19.85 15.17
CA LEU A 86 9.16 18.57 14.54
C LEU A 86 7.91 17.68 14.51
N SER A 87 7.19 17.56 15.62
CA SER A 87 5.97 16.75 15.71
C SER A 87 4.92 17.20 14.69
N ALA A 88 4.62 18.50 14.65
CA ALA A 88 3.64 19.06 13.72
C ALA A 88 4.09 18.94 12.26
N SER A 89 5.38 19.15 11.97
CA SER A 89 5.90 19.02 10.60
C SER A 89 5.93 17.58 10.13
N MET A 90 6.26 16.63 11.01
CA MET A 90 6.22 15.20 10.70
C MET A 90 4.78 14.68 10.51
N GLN A 91 3.81 15.23 11.23
CA GLN A 91 2.38 14.94 10.99
C GLN A 91 1.95 15.44 9.61
N ALA A 92 2.31 16.66 9.23
CA ALA A 92 2.04 17.18 7.89
C ALA A 92 2.76 16.40 6.79
N TRP A 93 4.04 16.06 6.99
CA TRP A 93 4.79 15.20 6.07
C TRP A 93 4.07 13.87 5.85
N ARG A 94 3.68 13.20 6.94
CA ARG A 94 2.90 11.95 6.88
C ARG A 94 1.61 12.15 6.11
N ALA A 95 0.85 13.21 6.40
CA ALA A 95 -0.40 13.50 5.69
C ALA A 95 -0.18 13.63 4.18
N VAL A 96 0.87 14.36 3.77
CA VAL A 96 1.21 14.59 2.36
C VAL A 96 1.65 13.30 1.65
N ILE A 97 2.56 12.51 2.23
CA ILE A 97 2.98 11.24 1.62
C ILE A 97 1.88 10.17 1.67
N THR A 98 0.93 10.28 2.61
CA THR A 98 -0.27 9.42 2.60
C THR A 98 -1.34 9.88 1.60
N ALA A 99 -1.33 11.15 1.20
CA ALA A 99 -2.28 11.69 0.22
C ALA A 99 -1.99 11.21 -1.22
N GLU A 100 -0.78 10.75 -1.51
CA GLU A 100 -0.37 10.19 -2.81
C GLU A 100 -0.83 8.73 -3.04
N SER A 101 -1.44 8.08 -2.05
CA SER A 101 -2.17 6.83 -2.28
C SER A 101 -3.56 6.90 -1.65
N LYS A 102 -4.48 7.57 -2.35
CA LYS A 102 -5.90 7.46 -2.01
C LYS A 102 -6.30 5.97 -2.04
N PRO A 103 -7.10 5.49 -1.07
CA PRO A 103 -7.62 4.13 -1.14
C PRO A 103 -8.35 3.88 -2.47
N LEU A 104 -8.16 2.69 -3.04
CA LEU A 104 -8.88 2.23 -4.22
C LEU A 104 -10.39 2.35 -3.95
N PRO A 105 -11.15 3.11 -4.75
CA PRO A 105 -12.57 3.28 -4.52
C PRO A 105 -13.34 1.99 -4.81
N TYR A 106 -14.33 1.68 -3.98
CA TYR A 106 -15.30 0.64 -4.26
C TYR A 106 -16.68 1.26 -4.54
N PRO A 107 -17.41 0.80 -5.57
CA PRO A 107 -17.06 -0.30 -6.48
C PRO A 107 -16.19 0.12 -7.68
N ALA A 108 -15.91 1.41 -7.87
CA ALA A 108 -15.40 1.95 -9.14
C ALA A 108 -14.05 1.38 -9.62
N ALA A 109 -13.15 0.95 -8.72
CA ALA A 109 -11.86 0.37 -9.10
C ALA A 109 -11.92 -1.14 -9.44
N TRP A 110 -13.09 -1.77 -9.34
CA TRP A 110 -13.25 -3.22 -9.36
C TRP A 110 -14.11 -3.69 -10.54
N GLN A 111 -13.75 -4.85 -11.08
CA GLN A 111 -14.46 -5.49 -12.19
C GLN A 111 -15.84 -6.01 -11.73
N SER A 112 -16.80 -5.99 -12.66
CA SER A 112 -18.12 -6.61 -12.46
C SER A 112 -18.18 -8.04 -13.03
N PRO A 113 -19.03 -8.92 -12.49
CA PRO A 113 -19.89 -8.73 -11.31
C PRO A 113 -19.13 -8.94 -9.99
N ALA A 114 -19.43 -8.12 -8.99
CA ALA A 114 -18.88 -8.22 -7.63
C ALA A 114 -19.84 -8.94 -6.65
N GLY A 115 -20.75 -9.79 -7.14
CA GLY A 115 -21.72 -10.49 -6.29
C GLY A 115 -22.46 -9.58 -5.30
N ASN A 116 -22.55 -9.99 -4.03
CA ASN A 116 -23.16 -9.24 -2.92
C ASN A 116 -22.12 -8.50 -2.06
N TRP A 117 -20.92 -8.23 -2.57
CA TRP A 117 -19.98 -7.34 -1.89
C TRP A 117 -20.61 -5.96 -1.72
N LYS A 118 -20.51 -5.39 -0.51
CA LYS A 118 -21.17 -4.12 -0.17
C LYS A 118 -20.20 -3.15 0.51
N SER A 119 -20.43 -1.85 0.27
CA SER A 119 -19.79 -0.77 1.02
C SER A 119 -20.52 -0.59 2.35
N VAL A 120 -19.76 -0.51 3.44
CA VAL A 120 -20.26 -0.29 4.81
C VAL A 120 -19.32 0.66 5.56
N SER A 121 -19.79 1.28 6.65
CA SER A 121 -18.97 2.21 7.44
C SER A 121 -18.18 1.51 8.55
N GLN A 122 -18.73 0.43 9.12
CA GLN A 122 -18.14 -0.31 10.22
C GLN A 122 -18.42 -1.80 10.08
N VAL A 123 -17.46 -2.59 10.56
CA VAL A 123 -17.54 -4.05 10.64
C VAL A 123 -17.00 -4.50 11.99
N THR A 124 -17.69 -5.45 12.60
CA THR A 124 -17.29 -6.13 13.84
C THR A 124 -17.53 -7.63 13.70
N LEU A 125 -16.94 -8.42 14.59
CA LEU A 125 -17.35 -9.80 14.76
C LEU A 125 -18.83 -9.85 15.18
N ASP A 126 -19.58 -10.82 14.65
CA ASP A 126 -20.97 -11.01 15.05
C ASP A 126 -21.04 -11.60 16.46
N ALA A 127 -21.83 -10.97 17.33
CA ALA A 127 -21.93 -11.36 18.74
C ALA A 127 -22.69 -12.69 18.95
N ALA A 128 -23.54 -13.08 18.00
CA ALA A 128 -24.27 -14.34 18.04
C ALA A 128 -23.52 -15.48 17.34
N ASP A 129 -22.62 -15.16 16.42
CA ASP A 129 -21.84 -16.14 15.65
C ASP A 129 -20.45 -15.61 15.32
N GLU A 130 -19.45 -16.07 16.08
CA GLU A 130 -18.04 -15.69 15.89
C GLU A 130 -17.45 -16.05 14.51
N HIS A 131 -18.14 -16.85 13.69
CA HIS A 131 -17.74 -17.13 12.31
C HIS A 131 -18.18 -16.05 11.31
N ARG A 132 -19.01 -15.09 11.73
CA ARG A 132 -19.61 -14.07 10.86
C ARG A 132 -19.18 -12.66 11.24
N LEU A 133 -19.43 -11.73 10.33
CA LEU A 133 -19.19 -10.31 10.51
C LEU A 133 -20.52 -9.56 10.48
N SER A 134 -20.73 -8.68 11.45
CA SER A 134 -21.84 -7.71 11.46
C SER A 134 -21.36 -6.37 10.91
N SER A 135 -22.29 -5.55 10.42
CA SER A 135 -21.94 -4.28 9.78
C SER A 135 -22.95 -3.18 9.99
N GLN A 136 -22.50 -1.93 9.93
CA GLN A 136 -23.36 -0.75 9.86
C GLN A 136 -23.35 -0.15 8.46
N ALA A 137 -24.50 0.33 7.99
CA ALA A 137 -24.60 0.97 6.68
C ALA A 137 -23.67 2.19 6.58
N GLY A 138 -23.14 2.44 5.37
CA GLY A 138 -22.25 3.56 5.07
C GLY A 138 -21.19 3.18 4.06
N GLU A 139 -20.04 3.85 4.10
CA GLU A 139 -18.98 3.67 3.10
C GLU A 139 -17.58 3.59 3.74
N GLY A 140 -16.62 3.04 2.98
CA GLY A 140 -15.20 3.00 3.35
C GLY A 140 -14.67 1.61 3.69
N VAL A 141 -15.55 0.63 3.90
CA VAL A 141 -15.21 -0.78 4.11
C VAL A 141 -15.93 -1.66 3.09
N PHE A 142 -15.20 -2.57 2.45
CA PHE A 142 -15.74 -3.52 1.49
C PHE A 142 -15.99 -4.82 2.24
N LEU A 143 -17.26 -5.12 2.48
CA LEU A 143 -17.67 -6.30 3.22
C LEU A 143 -18.16 -7.37 2.24
N ASN A 144 -17.59 -8.57 2.38
CA ASN A 144 -18.04 -9.76 1.68
C ASN A 144 -19.49 -10.07 2.05
N GLY A 145 -20.18 -10.80 1.18
CA GLY A 145 -21.53 -11.28 1.45
C GLY A 145 -21.60 -12.09 2.74
N VAL A 146 -22.80 -12.18 3.29
CA VAL A 146 -23.09 -12.72 4.62
C VAL A 146 -22.52 -14.12 4.85
N ASN A 147 -22.39 -14.91 3.79
CA ASN A 147 -21.91 -16.30 3.84
C ASN A 147 -20.41 -16.45 3.54
N GLY A 148 -19.71 -15.39 3.13
CA GLY A 148 -18.30 -15.52 2.74
C GLY A 148 -18.08 -16.29 1.43
N LYS A 149 -19.05 -16.21 0.51
CA LYS A 149 -19.14 -17.03 -0.72
C LYS A 149 -19.32 -16.18 -1.98
N GLU A 150 -18.77 -14.99 -1.97
CA GLU A 150 -18.87 -14.07 -3.10
C GLU A 150 -17.76 -14.31 -4.13
N PRO A 151 -17.94 -13.88 -5.39
CA PRO A 151 -16.85 -13.90 -6.36
C PRO A 151 -15.64 -13.08 -5.87
N ASP A 152 -14.44 -13.47 -6.31
CA ASP A 152 -13.25 -12.67 -6.03
C ASP A 152 -13.38 -11.27 -6.63
N LEU A 153 -12.94 -10.26 -5.89
CA LEU A 153 -12.78 -8.91 -6.42
C LEU A 153 -11.48 -8.83 -7.20
N ARG A 154 -11.52 -8.24 -8.41
CA ARG A 154 -10.35 -7.97 -9.25
C ARG A 154 -10.33 -6.51 -9.64
N THR A 155 -9.18 -5.85 -9.56
CA THR A 155 -9.06 -4.46 -10.00
C THR A 155 -9.26 -4.35 -11.52
N CYS A 156 -9.84 -3.24 -11.97
CA CYS A 156 -9.89 -2.90 -13.40
C CYS A 156 -8.47 -2.66 -13.96
N GLU A 157 -7.63 -1.99 -13.18
CA GLU A 157 -6.22 -1.74 -13.50
C GLU A 157 -5.37 -3.00 -13.28
N SER A 158 -4.31 -3.13 -14.09
CA SER A 158 -3.30 -4.18 -13.97
C SER A 158 -1.98 -3.57 -13.48
N PHE A 159 -1.35 -4.26 -12.54
CA PHE A 159 -0.14 -3.81 -11.86
C PHE A 159 1.03 -4.77 -12.11
N ALA A 160 2.25 -4.26 -11.97
CA ALA A 160 3.49 -5.05 -12.03
C ALA A 160 4.23 -4.93 -10.69
N ASP A 161 5.33 -4.17 -10.65
CA ASP A 161 5.99 -3.85 -9.38
C ASP A 161 5.13 -2.87 -8.59
N VAL A 162 4.91 -3.15 -7.31
CA VAL A 162 4.01 -2.34 -6.47
C VAL A 162 4.46 -2.26 -5.02
N GLU A 163 4.04 -1.18 -4.38
CA GLU A 163 3.77 -1.15 -2.94
C GLU A 163 2.26 -1.24 -2.73
N LEU A 164 1.85 -2.16 -1.88
CA LEU A 164 0.44 -2.40 -1.52
C LEU A 164 0.29 -2.30 -0.01
N HIS A 165 -0.64 -1.46 0.43
CA HIS A 165 -1.19 -1.48 1.79
C HIS A 165 -2.63 -2.00 1.73
N VAL A 166 -2.97 -2.92 2.63
CA VAL A 166 -4.33 -3.44 2.77
C VAL A 166 -4.64 -3.69 4.24
N GLU A 167 -5.81 -3.24 4.68
CA GLU A 167 -6.36 -3.64 5.98
C GLU A 167 -7.51 -4.63 5.79
N PHE A 168 -7.58 -5.61 6.68
CA PHE A 168 -8.60 -6.66 6.63
C PHE A 168 -9.09 -7.06 8.02
N MET A 169 -10.34 -7.55 8.07
CA MET A 169 -10.95 -8.18 9.24
C MET A 169 -11.65 -9.46 8.80
N ILE A 170 -11.50 -10.52 9.59
CA ILE A 170 -12.06 -11.83 9.31
C ILE A 170 -12.91 -12.34 10.47
N GLY A 171 -13.92 -13.17 10.14
CA GLY A 171 -14.57 -14.03 11.11
C GLY A 171 -13.67 -15.20 11.52
N LYS A 172 -14.02 -15.90 12.60
CA LYS A 172 -13.25 -17.06 13.09
C LYS A 172 -13.22 -18.18 12.06
N LYS A 173 -12.06 -18.82 11.87
CA LYS A 173 -11.77 -19.85 10.85
C LYS A 173 -11.98 -19.40 9.40
N SER A 174 -12.21 -18.11 9.15
CA SER A 174 -12.38 -17.60 7.80
C SER A 174 -11.05 -17.60 7.04
N ASN A 175 -11.15 -17.66 5.72
CA ASN A 175 -10.03 -17.75 4.80
C ASN A 175 -10.27 -16.82 3.60
N SER A 176 -9.21 -16.18 3.14
CA SER A 176 -9.15 -15.40 1.92
C SER A 176 -7.69 -15.36 1.43
N GLY A 177 -7.42 -14.55 0.41
CA GLY A 177 -6.08 -14.36 -0.12
C GLY A 177 -5.97 -13.04 -0.86
N VAL A 178 -4.84 -12.38 -0.69
CA VAL A 178 -4.45 -11.19 -1.45
C VAL A 178 -3.52 -11.65 -2.56
N TYR A 179 -4.03 -11.70 -3.79
CA TYR A 179 -3.29 -12.17 -4.96
C TYR A 179 -2.70 -11.00 -5.75
N LEU A 180 -1.38 -10.89 -5.75
CA LEU A 180 -0.64 -9.97 -6.60
C LEU A 180 -0.71 -10.47 -8.05
N MET A 181 -1.10 -9.60 -8.97
CA MET A 181 -1.31 -9.93 -10.39
C MET A 181 -2.30 -11.09 -10.64
N SER A 182 -3.19 -11.37 -9.68
CA SER A 182 -4.07 -12.56 -9.68
C SER A 182 -3.32 -13.89 -9.76
N THR A 183 -2.03 -13.88 -9.41
CA THR A 183 -1.08 -14.97 -9.69
C THR A 183 -0.37 -15.45 -8.43
N TYR A 184 0.02 -14.54 -7.54
CA TYR A 184 0.82 -14.85 -6.36
C TYR A 184 0.06 -14.50 -5.09
N GLU A 185 -0.35 -15.52 -4.35
CA GLU A 185 -1.16 -15.41 -3.13
C GLU A 185 -0.31 -15.07 -1.92
N PHE A 186 -0.72 -14.00 -1.26
CA PHE A 186 -0.38 -13.72 0.12
C PHE A 186 -1.58 -14.06 1.01
N GLN A 187 -1.36 -14.99 1.92
CA GLN A 187 -2.43 -15.75 2.57
C GLN A 187 -3.13 -14.95 3.68
N VAL A 188 -4.47 -15.00 3.69
CA VAL A 188 -5.32 -14.50 4.77
C VAL A 188 -6.04 -15.66 5.43
N TYR A 189 -5.77 -15.89 6.71
CA TYR A 189 -6.42 -16.96 7.45
C TYR A 189 -6.60 -16.59 8.93
N ASP A 190 -7.53 -17.23 9.62
CA ASP A 190 -7.59 -17.14 11.08
C ASP A 190 -6.46 -17.97 11.68
N SER A 191 -5.34 -17.31 11.97
CA SER A 191 -4.11 -17.96 12.46
C SER A 191 -3.67 -17.44 13.82
N PHE A 192 -4.52 -16.71 14.56
CA PHE A 192 -4.14 -16.20 15.88
C PHE A 192 -3.77 -17.35 16.84
N GLY A 193 -2.59 -17.27 17.46
CA GLY A 193 -2.09 -18.29 18.38
C GLY A 193 -1.58 -19.58 17.71
N VAL A 194 -1.54 -19.65 16.37
CA VAL A 194 -0.97 -20.80 15.65
C VAL A 194 0.56 -20.65 15.60
N ALA A 195 1.28 -21.53 16.28
CA ALA A 195 2.74 -21.42 16.39
C ALA A 195 3.46 -21.60 15.04
N LYS A 196 3.14 -22.68 14.31
CA LYS A 196 3.53 -22.97 12.92
C LYS A 196 2.55 -23.98 12.34
N ASP A 197 2.19 -23.83 11.07
CA ASP A 197 1.41 -24.86 10.38
C ASP A 197 2.31 -26.03 9.94
N LYS A 198 1.71 -27.21 9.76
CA LYS A 198 2.41 -28.38 9.21
C LYS A 198 2.83 -28.15 7.76
N TYR A 199 2.05 -27.36 7.01
CA TYR A 199 2.33 -27.05 5.62
C TYR A 199 2.75 -25.58 5.49
N PRO A 200 3.99 -25.29 5.09
CA PRO A 200 4.46 -23.91 5.04
C PRO A 200 3.63 -23.00 4.15
N GLY A 201 3.29 -21.82 4.65
CA GLY A 201 2.68 -20.74 3.87
C GLY A 201 1.15 -20.78 3.77
N ILE A 202 0.47 -21.68 4.50
CA ILE A 202 -1.01 -21.75 4.51
C ILE A 202 -1.64 -20.94 5.64
N GLU A 203 -0.82 -20.51 6.61
CA GLU A 203 -1.18 -19.60 7.68
C GLU A 203 -1.24 -18.13 7.20
N CYS A 204 -1.92 -17.28 7.95
CA CYS A 204 -2.00 -15.85 7.68
C CYS A 204 -0.62 -15.21 7.62
N GLY A 205 -0.39 -14.40 6.60
CA GLY A 205 0.91 -13.81 6.34
C GLY A 205 1.90 -14.77 5.67
N GLY A 206 1.47 -15.97 5.29
CA GLY A 206 2.23 -16.90 4.46
C GLY A 206 2.22 -16.51 2.98
N ILE A 207 3.27 -16.90 2.26
CA ILE A 207 3.24 -16.95 0.79
C ILE A 207 2.79 -18.36 0.43
N TYR A 208 1.62 -18.47 -0.21
CA TYR A 208 0.96 -19.75 -0.41
C TYR A 208 1.79 -20.67 -1.34
N PRO A 209 1.69 -22.01 -1.20
CA PRO A 209 2.43 -22.93 -2.05
C PRO A 209 2.21 -22.69 -3.55
N GLN A 210 3.31 -22.77 -4.29
CA GLN A 210 3.37 -22.78 -5.75
C GLN A 210 2.79 -24.08 -6.30
N TRP A 211 2.12 -24.01 -7.45
CA TRP A 211 1.60 -25.20 -8.13
C TRP A 211 2.52 -25.58 -9.28
N ILE A 212 3.48 -26.44 -8.97
CA ILE A 212 4.55 -26.87 -9.90
C ILE A 212 4.44 -28.39 -10.05
N GLU A 213 4.45 -28.87 -11.29
CA GLU A 213 4.37 -30.31 -11.61
C GLU A 213 3.17 -30.99 -10.90
N GLU A 214 2.01 -30.32 -10.88
CA GLU A 214 0.79 -30.80 -10.23
C GLU A 214 0.90 -31.06 -8.72
N THR A 215 1.85 -30.40 -8.06
CA THR A 215 2.08 -30.52 -6.61
C THR A 215 2.22 -29.15 -5.96
N ASN A 216 1.84 -29.07 -4.67
CA ASN A 216 2.13 -27.92 -3.84
C ASN A 216 3.63 -27.91 -3.50
N GLN A 217 4.34 -26.87 -3.91
CA GLN A 217 5.76 -26.70 -3.65
C GLN A 217 6.06 -25.32 -3.09
N CYS A 218 7.16 -25.19 -2.35
CA CYS A 218 7.75 -23.88 -2.01
C CYS A 218 6.78 -22.86 -1.40
N GLY A 219 5.93 -23.28 -0.45
CA GLY A 219 5.21 -22.35 0.41
C GLY A 219 6.15 -21.76 1.46
N HIS A 220 5.91 -20.52 1.89
CA HIS A 220 6.76 -19.83 2.85
C HIS A 220 5.93 -19.33 4.04
N SER A 221 6.14 -19.94 5.20
CA SER A 221 5.61 -19.48 6.48
C SER A 221 6.17 -18.09 6.85
N PRO A 222 5.36 -17.19 7.45
CA PRO A 222 5.89 -15.95 8.00
C PRO A 222 6.95 -16.26 9.07
N ARG A 223 7.99 -15.43 9.16
CA ARG A 223 9.05 -15.58 10.18
C ARG A 223 8.50 -15.58 11.61
N ILE A 224 7.49 -14.76 11.83
CA ILE A 224 6.78 -14.59 13.09
C ILE A 224 5.29 -14.51 12.75
N ASN A 225 4.45 -15.23 13.49
CA ASN A 225 3.02 -15.04 13.40
C ASN A 225 2.65 -13.70 14.05
N ALA A 226 2.27 -12.72 13.23
CA ALA A 226 1.85 -11.39 13.66
C ALA A 226 0.32 -11.22 13.63
N SER A 227 -0.44 -12.32 13.52
CA SER A 227 -1.91 -12.27 13.50
C SER A 227 -2.48 -11.72 14.80
N LYS A 228 -3.62 -11.06 14.68
CA LYS A 228 -4.50 -10.69 15.79
C LYS A 228 -5.72 -11.61 15.84
N PRO A 229 -6.46 -11.67 16.96
CA PRO A 229 -7.72 -12.42 17.04
C PRO A 229 -8.71 -12.05 15.92
N ALA A 230 -9.56 -12.99 15.53
CA ALA A 230 -10.70 -12.72 14.64
C ALA A 230 -11.56 -11.57 15.17
N GLY A 231 -12.07 -10.73 14.27
CA GLY A 231 -12.78 -9.50 14.63
C GLY A 231 -11.90 -8.28 14.92
N GLU A 232 -10.57 -8.41 14.90
CA GLU A 232 -9.65 -7.26 14.93
C GLU A 232 -9.15 -6.90 13.52
N TRP A 233 -8.92 -5.60 13.30
CA TRP A 233 -8.30 -5.12 12.06
C TRP A 233 -6.81 -5.47 12.02
N GLN A 234 -6.43 -6.11 10.92
CA GLN A 234 -5.08 -6.47 10.57
C GLN A 234 -4.61 -5.66 9.36
N SER A 235 -3.31 -5.50 9.19
CA SER A 235 -2.73 -4.80 8.04
C SER A 235 -1.60 -5.59 7.40
N PHE A 236 -1.50 -5.50 6.08
CA PHE A 236 -0.32 -5.88 5.32
C PHE A 236 0.24 -4.66 4.57
N ASP A 237 1.57 -4.53 4.60
CA ASP A 237 2.34 -3.68 3.71
C ASP A 237 3.28 -4.59 2.89
N ILE A 238 3.09 -4.60 1.57
CA ILE A 238 3.76 -5.52 0.65
C ILE A 238 4.51 -4.71 -0.41
N THR A 239 5.83 -4.92 -0.48
CA THR A 239 6.67 -4.49 -1.61
C THR A 239 6.89 -5.70 -2.51
N PHE A 240 6.35 -5.64 -3.73
CA PHE A 240 6.35 -6.76 -4.68
C PHE A 240 7.03 -6.39 -5.99
N GLN A 241 7.84 -7.31 -6.51
CA GLN A 241 8.44 -7.25 -7.83
C GLN A 241 7.78 -8.30 -8.73
N ALA A 242 7.24 -7.86 -9.87
CA ALA A 242 6.68 -8.73 -10.89
C ALA A 242 7.76 -9.57 -11.60
N PRO A 243 7.40 -10.70 -12.23
CA PRO A 243 8.33 -11.42 -13.10
C PRO A 243 8.76 -10.54 -14.29
N ARG A 244 9.90 -10.89 -14.91
CA ARG A 244 10.43 -10.22 -16.10
C ARG A 244 10.50 -11.18 -17.27
N PHE A 245 10.32 -10.64 -18.46
CA PHE A 245 10.35 -11.39 -19.71
C PHE A 245 11.22 -10.65 -20.73
N ASP A 246 11.89 -11.40 -21.61
CA ASP A 246 12.56 -10.85 -22.78
C ASP A 246 11.57 -10.55 -23.92
N ALA A 247 12.08 -10.01 -25.04
CA ALA A 247 11.26 -9.69 -26.21
C ALA A 247 10.66 -10.94 -26.90
N ASN A 248 11.22 -12.12 -26.65
CA ASN A 248 10.73 -13.39 -27.18
C ASN A 248 9.68 -14.04 -26.25
N GLY A 249 9.38 -13.40 -25.10
CA GLY A 249 8.47 -13.92 -24.10
C GLY A 249 9.08 -14.95 -23.14
N ASN A 250 10.41 -15.14 -23.15
CA ASN A 250 11.06 -16.02 -22.17
C ASN A 250 11.19 -15.30 -20.83
N LYS A 251 10.89 -15.99 -19.73
CA LYS A 251 11.07 -15.44 -18.38
C LYS A 251 12.56 -15.22 -18.09
N THR A 252 12.91 -13.99 -17.70
CA THR A 252 14.28 -13.56 -17.38
C THR A 252 14.50 -13.27 -15.90
N ALA A 253 13.43 -13.04 -15.14
CA ALA A 253 13.49 -12.97 -13.69
C ALA A 253 12.15 -13.41 -13.08
N ASN A 254 12.22 -14.03 -11.91
CA ASN A 254 11.07 -14.46 -11.14
C ASN A 254 10.37 -13.31 -10.43
N ALA A 255 9.11 -13.56 -10.05
CA ALA A 255 8.41 -12.71 -9.09
C ALA A 255 9.07 -12.77 -7.72
N LYS A 256 8.95 -11.70 -6.94
CA LYS A 256 9.56 -11.61 -5.61
C LYS A 256 8.74 -10.77 -4.65
N PHE A 257 8.46 -11.32 -3.48
CA PHE A 257 8.07 -10.53 -2.31
C PHE A 257 9.34 -9.93 -1.72
N VAL A 258 9.63 -8.67 -2.09
CA VAL A 258 10.84 -7.95 -1.67
C VAL A 258 10.81 -7.72 -0.16
N LYS A 259 9.67 -7.26 0.35
CA LYS A 259 9.44 -7.07 1.78
C LYS A 259 7.95 -7.21 2.08
N VAL A 260 7.63 -7.86 3.19
CA VAL A 260 6.26 -7.90 3.70
C VAL A 260 6.24 -7.61 5.19
N VAL A 261 5.37 -6.68 5.59
CA VAL A 261 5.10 -6.31 6.97
C VAL A 261 3.65 -6.67 7.29
N HIS A 262 3.42 -7.41 8.37
CA HIS A 262 2.10 -7.77 8.89
C HIS A 262 1.95 -7.15 10.27
N ASN A 263 0.95 -6.27 10.45
CA ASN A 263 0.72 -5.57 11.72
C ASN A 263 1.97 -4.86 12.29
N GLY A 264 2.77 -4.26 11.41
CA GLY A 264 4.03 -3.58 11.80
C GLY A 264 5.24 -4.49 11.99
N VAL A 265 5.09 -5.81 11.87
CA VAL A 265 6.18 -6.79 12.00
C VAL A 265 6.63 -7.27 10.62
N THR A 266 7.93 -7.21 10.33
CA THR A 266 8.46 -7.77 9.05
C THR A 266 8.40 -9.30 9.09
N VAL A 267 7.61 -9.90 8.21
CA VAL A 267 7.36 -11.35 8.16
C VAL A 267 8.05 -12.07 7.01
N HIS A 268 8.37 -11.35 5.92
CA HIS A 268 9.14 -11.85 4.77
C HIS A 268 10.09 -10.78 4.24
N GLU A 269 11.25 -11.21 3.74
CA GLU A 269 12.16 -10.37 2.95
C GLU A 269 12.81 -11.21 1.85
N ASN A 270 12.85 -10.67 0.64
CA ASN A 270 13.51 -11.22 -0.55
C ASN A 270 13.11 -12.67 -0.89
N VAL A 271 11.82 -12.98 -0.81
CA VAL A 271 11.31 -14.32 -1.17
C VAL A 271 10.97 -14.36 -2.65
N GLU A 272 11.73 -15.15 -3.41
CA GLU A 272 11.56 -15.37 -4.85
C GLU A 272 10.62 -16.54 -5.14
N LEU A 273 9.74 -16.40 -6.14
CA LEU A 273 8.79 -17.44 -6.54
C LEU A 273 9.18 -18.00 -7.91
N LEU A 274 9.33 -19.32 -7.98
CA LEU A 274 9.69 -20.03 -9.21
C LEU A 274 8.51 -20.08 -10.20
N GLY A 275 7.29 -19.88 -9.72
CA GLY A 275 6.08 -19.84 -10.51
C GLY A 275 4.84 -19.36 -9.73
N PRO A 276 3.65 -19.52 -10.32
CA PRO A 276 2.38 -19.08 -9.74
C PRO A 276 2.01 -19.87 -8.48
N THR A 277 1.34 -19.21 -7.53
CA THR A 277 0.74 -19.91 -6.39
C THR A 277 -0.49 -20.70 -6.85
N ARG A 278 -0.82 -21.75 -6.09
CA ARG A 278 -2.02 -22.54 -6.39
C ARG A 278 -3.26 -21.65 -6.47
N SER A 279 -4.17 -21.98 -7.38
CA SER A 279 -5.38 -21.21 -7.69
C SER A 279 -5.14 -19.81 -8.26
N GLY A 280 -3.89 -19.41 -8.49
CA GLY A 280 -3.52 -18.23 -9.27
C GLY A 280 -3.69 -18.43 -10.77
N ASN A 281 -3.43 -17.38 -11.55
CA ASN A 281 -3.28 -17.50 -13.00
C ASN A 281 -2.02 -18.32 -13.31
N MET A 282 -2.20 -19.54 -13.84
CA MET A 282 -1.09 -20.46 -14.08
C MET A 282 -0.13 -20.04 -15.21
N THR A 283 -0.46 -18.98 -15.94
CA THR A 283 0.42 -18.34 -16.92
C THR A 283 0.89 -17.01 -16.36
N GLU A 284 2.17 -16.93 -16.00
CA GLU A 284 2.82 -15.69 -15.56
C GLU A 284 2.80 -14.66 -16.70
N LYS A 285 2.56 -13.39 -16.35
CA LYS A 285 2.49 -12.26 -17.30
C LYS A 285 3.33 -11.10 -16.78
N VAL A 286 3.55 -10.08 -17.61
CA VAL A 286 4.29 -8.86 -17.22
C VAL A 286 3.55 -8.00 -16.19
N ASN A 287 2.22 -8.07 -16.16
CA ASN A 287 1.34 -7.38 -15.21
C ASN A 287 0.00 -8.14 -15.07
N GLY A 288 -0.79 -7.77 -14.06
CA GLY A 288 -2.13 -8.32 -13.85
C GLY A 288 -2.89 -7.61 -12.72
N PRO A 289 -4.19 -7.85 -12.57
CA PRO A 289 -5.00 -7.16 -11.58
C PRO A 289 -4.69 -7.66 -10.16
N LEU A 290 -4.81 -6.78 -9.16
CA LEU A 290 -4.90 -7.20 -7.75
C LEU A 290 -6.19 -7.98 -7.58
N ARG A 291 -6.12 -9.14 -6.92
CA ARG A 291 -7.28 -9.99 -6.65
C ARG A 291 -7.45 -10.25 -5.16
N LEU A 292 -8.66 -10.09 -4.65
CA LEU A 292 -9.05 -10.43 -3.28
C LEU A 292 -10.00 -11.62 -3.32
N GLN A 293 -9.60 -12.76 -2.75
CA GLN A 293 -10.41 -13.98 -2.77
C GLN A 293 -11.69 -13.81 -1.95
N GLY A 294 -12.84 -14.14 -2.53
CA GLY A 294 -14.15 -13.84 -1.94
C GLY A 294 -14.94 -15.04 -1.44
N ASP A 295 -14.51 -16.26 -1.76
CA ASP A 295 -15.33 -17.46 -1.72
C ASP A 295 -14.95 -18.45 -0.59
N HIS A 296 -14.08 -18.04 0.34
CA HIS A 296 -13.52 -18.93 1.37
C HIS A 296 -13.87 -18.54 2.83
N GLY A 297 -14.70 -17.51 3.02
CA GLY A 297 -15.26 -17.15 4.32
C GLY A 297 -15.55 -15.66 4.47
N PRO A 298 -16.23 -15.25 5.55
CA PRO A 298 -16.55 -13.85 5.81
C PRO A 298 -15.28 -13.01 6.03
N ILE A 299 -15.15 -11.94 5.24
CA ILE A 299 -14.03 -11.00 5.28
C ILE A 299 -14.48 -9.58 4.96
N ALA A 300 -13.82 -8.60 5.56
CA ALA A 300 -13.94 -7.19 5.21
C ALA A 300 -12.56 -6.62 4.89
N TYR A 301 -12.51 -5.71 3.93
CA TYR A 301 -11.31 -4.97 3.55
C TYR A 301 -11.52 -3.47 3.67
N ARG A 302 -10.47 -2.72 4.01
CA ARG A 302 -10.48 -1.24 3.96
C ARG A 302 -9.09 -0.69 3.68
N ASN A 303 -9.03 0.61 3.43
CA ASN A 303 -7.77 1.34 3.26
C ASN A 303 -6.82 0.69 2.23
N LEU A 304 -7.36 0.05 1.19
CA LEU A 304 -6.61 -0.60 0.13
C LEU A 304 -5.89 0.45 -0.72
N ARG A 305 -4.57 0.55 -0.61
CA ARG A 305 -3.75 1.53 -1.33
C ARG A 305 -2.70 0.78 -2.13
N ILE A 306 -2.63 1.01 -3.43
CA ILE A 306 -1.65 0.37 -4.30
C ILE A 306 -0.99 1.44 -5.15
N ARG A 307 0.33 1.36 -5.28
CA ARG A 307 1.11 2.28 -6.09
C ARG A 307 2.13 1.50 -6.92
N PRO A 308 2.22 1.73 -8.24
CA PRO A 308 3.29 1.18 -9.06
C PRO A 308 4.66 1.65 -8.57
N LEU A 309 5.62 0.73 -8.49
CA LEU A 309 7.02 1.08 -8.28
C LEU A 309 7.66 1.39 -9.62
N SER A 310 8.29 2.56 -9.72
CA SER A 310 9.05 2.94 -10.88
C SER A 310 10.33 2.11 -10.99
N LYS A 311 10.60 1.56 -12.18
CA LYS A 311 11.82 0.82 -12.50
C LYS A 311 13.12 1.61 -12.36
#